data_AF-A0A498PZN8-F1
#
_entry.id   AF-A0A498PZN8-F1
#
_cell.length_a   1.000
_cell.length_b   1.000
_cell.length_c   1.000
_cell.angle_alpha   90.00
_cell.angle_beta   90.00
_cell.angle_gamma   90.00
#
_symmetry.space_group_name_H-M   'P 1'
#
loop_
_entity.id
_entity.type
_entity.pdbx_description
1 polymer ?
#
loop_
_entity_poly.entity_id
_entity_poly.type
_entity_poly.pdbx_seq_one_letter_code
_entity_poly.pdbx_strand_id
1 'polypeptide(L)'
;MRESELIGTARLIGSVPNTVAPVFAKGDIELYEVDPPLCGFRVIAASQTLWAIRVHTPPTPPEDPVSTALYGVTGGEALNISAEQKLPGSADGRSPARALAGIGYRVL
;
A
#
# COMPACT_ATOMS: atom_id res chain seq x y z
N MET A 1 -6.75 15.72 14.31
CA MET A 1 -6.80 14.40 13.64
C MET A 1 -7.67 13.51 14.49
N ARG A 2 -8.80 13.03 13.97
CA ARG A 2 -9.51 11.92 14.64
C ARG A 2 -8.65 10.68 14.38
N GLU A 3 -8.33 9.92 15.42
CA GLU A 3 -7.88 8.55 15.25
C GLU A 3 -8.85 7.88 14.27
N SER A 4 -8.35 7.43 13.13
CA SER A 4 -9.14 6.57 12.25
C SER A 4 -9.60 5.41 13.11
N GLU A 5 -10.91 5.27 13.30
CA GLU A 5 -11.47 4.12 14.01
C GLU A 5 -10.89 2.86 13.36
N LEU A 6 -10.20 2.04 14.15
CA LEU A 6 -9.55 0.84 13.64
C LEU A 6 -10.65 -0.07 13.10
N ILE A 7 -10.65 -0.26 11.79
CA ILE A 7 -11.60 -1.12 11.09
C ILE A 7 -11.05 -2.50 10.84
N GLY A 8 -9.73 -2.71 10.91
CA GLY A 8 -9.14 -4.03 10.62
C GLY A 8 -7.66 -4.19 10.95
N THR A 9 -7.13 -5.34 10.55
CA THR A 9 -5.71 -5.70 10.61
C THR A 9 -5.17 -6.01 9.22
N ALA A 10 -3.90 -5.71 8.99
CA ALA A 10 -3.18 -6.05 7.78
C ALA A 10 -1.88 -6.76 8.16
N ARG A 11 -1.72 -8.02 7.77
CA ARG A 11 -0.53 -8.82 8.06
C ARG A 11 0.30 -8.98 6.80
N LEU A 12 1.58 -8.63 6.86
CA LEU A 12 2.52 -8.92 5.77
C LEU A 12 2.69 -10.44 5.64
N ILE A 13 2.38 -10.98 4.46
CA ILE A 13 2.44 -12.43 4.18
C ILE A 13 3.49 -12.81 3.13
N GLY A 14 4.11 -11.83 2.47
CA GLY A 14 5.19 -12.07 1.52
C GLY A 14 5.50 -10.85 0.66
N SER A 15 6.39 -11.03 -0.31
CA SER A 15 6.70 -10.03 -1.32
C SER A 15 6.98 -10.69 -2.67
N VAL A 16 6.82 -9.93 -3.75
CA VAL A 16 7.20 -10.34 -5.11
C VAL A 16 7.99 -9.23 -5.80
N PRO A 17 8.91 -9.55 -6.73
CA PRO A 17 9.71 -8.54 -7.40
C PRO A 17 8.86 -7.44 -8.02
N ASN A 18 9.21 -6.18 -7.75
CA ASN A 18 8.55 -5.05 -8.38
C ASN A 18 9.12 -4.82 -9.78
N THR A 19 8.40 -5.32 -10.79
CA THR A 19 8.83 -5.24 -12.20
C THR A 19 8.40 -3.95 -12.89
N VAL A 20 7.83 -2.97 -12.17
CA VAL A 20 7.61 -1.62 -12.69
C VAL A 20 8.97 -1.01 -13.05
N ALA A 21 9.02 -0.19 -14.11
CA ALA A 21 10.23 0.44 -14.64
C ALA A 21 11.24 0.77 -13.50
N PRO A 22 12.42 0.12 -13.45
CA PRO A 22 13.29 0.07 -12.25
C PRO A 22 13.73 1.43 -11.72
N VAL A 23 13.72 2.45 -12.59
CA VAL A 23 14.05 3.84 -12.25
C VAL A 23 13.02 4.46 -11.30
N PHE A 24 11.79 3.98 -11.33
CA PHE A 24 10.68 4.53 -10.56
C PHE A 24 10.23 3.59 -9.42
N ALA A 25 10.44 2.28 -9.55
CA ALA A 25 10.11 1.31 -8.52
C ALA A 25 11.01 1.44 -7.29
N LYS A 26 10.45 1.18 -6.11
CA LYS A 26 11.20 1.13 -4.86
C LYS A 26 10.85 -0.14 -4.10
N GLY A 27 11.85 -1.00 -3.86
CA GLY A 27 11.65 -2.29 -3.19
C GLY A 27 10.77 -3.26 -3.98
N ASP A 28 10.43 -4.37 -3.34
CA ASP A 28 9.50 -5.37 -3.85
C ASP A 28 8.04 -4.93 -3.65
N ILE A 29 7.11 -5.59 -4.32
CA ILE A 29 5.68 -5.46 -4.05
C ILE A 29 5.37 -6.29 -2.81
N GLU A 30 4.92 -5.65 -1.74
CA GLU A 30 4.54 -6.32 -0.50
C GLU A 30 3.11 -6.88 -0.59
N LEU A 31 2.88 -8.06 -0.03
CA LEU A 31 1.58 -8.71 0.00
C LEU A 31 1.04 -8.72 1.42
N TYR A 32 -0.17 -8.19 1.59
CA TYR A 32 -0.84 -8.12 2.89
C TYR A 32 -2.12 -8.94 2.87
N GLU A 33 -2.29 -9.83 3.85
CA GLU A 33 -3.60 -10.36 4.20
C GLU A 33 -4.33 -9.33 5.06
N VAL A 34 -5.58 -9.01 4.72
CA VAL A 34 -6.38 -7.99 5.39
C VAL A 34 -7.69 -8.57 5.92
N ASP A 35 -8.03 -8.18 7.14
CA ASP A 35 -9.28 -8.56 7.82
C ASP A 35 -9.87 -7.35 8.53
N PRO A 36 -11.08 -6.85 8.17
CA PRO A 36 -11.98 -7.39 7.14
C PRO A 36 -11.43 -7.23 5.71
N PRO A 37 -12.01 -7.91 4.69
CA PRO A 37 -11.58 -7.77 3.31
C PRO A 37 -11.72 -6.33 2.79
N LEU A 38 -10.65 -5.79 2.19
CA LEU A 38 -10.66 -4.46 1.58
C LEU A 38 -11.29 -4.52 0.20
N CYS A 39 -12.44 -3.89 0.00
CA CYS A 39 -13.20 -3.93 -1.27
C CYS A 39 -13.45 -5.35 -1.79
N GLY A 40 -13.62 -6.33 -0.88
CA GLY A 40 -13.83 -7.74 -1.21
C GLY A 40 -12.53 -8.57 -1.36
N PHE A 41 -11.36 -7.95 -1.28
CA PHE A 41 -10.07 -8.64 -1.36
C PHE A 41 -9.54 -8.97 0.03
N ARG A 42 -9.23 -10.25 0.26
CA ARG A 42 -8.55 -10.73 1.49
C ARG A 42 -7.04 -10.56 1.42
N VAL A 43 -6.49 -10.48 0.20
CA VAL A 43 -5.07 -10.22 -0.02
C VAL A 43 -4.95 -9.01 -0.93
N ILE A 44 -4.07 -8.10 -0.56
CA ILE A 44 -3.75 -6.92 -1.36
C ILE A 44 -2.24 -6.86 -1.63
N ALA A 45 -1.88 -6.21 -2.73
CA ALA A 45 -0.52 -5.92 -3.10
C ALA A 45 -0.25 -4.42 -2.90
N ALA A 46 0.86 -4.09 -2.24
CA ALA A 46 1.34 -2.72 -2.06
C ALA A 46 2.59 -2.52 -2.92
N SER A 47 2.46 -1.75 -4.00
CA SER A 47 3.57 -1.36 -4.86
C SER A 47 4.04 0.05 -4.47
N GLN A 48 5.35 0.25 -4.41
CA GLN A 48 5.94 1.54 -4.10
C GLN A 48 6.71 2.10 -5.29
N THR A 49 6.55 3.40 -5.52
CA THR A 49 7.39 4.18 -6.44
C THR A 49 8.03 5.36 -5.73
N LEU A 50 9.08 5.94 -6.33
CA LEU A 50 9.67 7.19 -5.85
C LEU A 50 8.63 8.31 -5.90
N TRP A 51 8.44 8.99 -4.76
CA TRP A 51 7.58 10.17 -4.66
C TRP A 51 8.40 11.45 -4.71
N ALA A 52 7.95 12.42 -5.50
CA ALA A 52 8.53 13.75 -5.51
C ALA A 52 8.18 14.47 -4.20
N ILE A 53 9.08 14.36 -3.21
CA ILE A 53 8.99 15.11 -1.97
C ILE A 53 8.91 16.59 -2.32
N ARG A 54 7.92 17.31 -1.78
CA ARG A 54 7.82 18.77 -1.97
C ARG A 54 9.04 19.46 -1.36
N VAL A 55 10.03 19.79 -2.19
CA VAL A 55 11.33 20.35 -1.76
C VAL A 55 11.20 21.72 -1.08
N HIS A 56 10.17 22.49 -1.40
CA HIS A 56 10.05 23.87 -0.94
C HIS A 56 9.47 24.03 0.47
N THR A 57 8.82 23.00 1.03
CA THR A 57 8.33 23.01 2.42
C THR A 57 8.11 21.56 2.87
N PRO A 58 8.86 21.07 3.87
CA PRO A 58 8.64 19.73 4.40
C PRO A 58 7.19 19.61 4.92
N PRO A 59 6.41 18.63 4.44
CA PRO A 59 5.05 18.43 4.92
C PRO A 59 5.06 18.13 6.42
N THR A 60 4.03 18.60 7.13
CA THR A 60 3.78 18.27 8.55
C THR A 60 2.45 17.53 8.67
N PRO A 61 2.43 16.27 9.15
CA PRO A 61 3.58 15.45 9.53
C PRO A 61 4.47 15.09 8.33
N PRO A 62 5.73 14.66 8.55
CA PRO A 62 6.62 14.24 7.47
C PRO A 62 5.97 13.19 6.57
N GLU A 63 6.19 13.32 5.27
CA GLU A 63 5.81 12.33 4.25
C GLU A 63 6.93 11.31 4.09
N ASP A 64 6.55 10.08 3.74
CA ASP A 64 7.50 9.05 3.35
C ASP A 64 7.99 9.35 1.90
N PRO A 65 9.24 9.02 1.55
CA PRO A 65 9.81 9.29 0.23
C PRO A 65 9.34 8.27 -0.83
N VAL A 66 8.06 7.88 -0.78
CA VAL A 66 7.42 6.87 -1.62
C VAL A 66 5.96 7.22 -1.89
N SER A 67 5.48 6.83 -3.07
CA SER A 67 4.05 6.73 -3.38
C SER A 67 3.66 5.27 -3.30
N THR A 68 2.60 4.95 -2.56
CA THR A 68 2.09 3.59 -2.43
C THR A 68 0.80 3.44 -3.23
N ALA A 69 0.76 2.44 -4.10
CA ALA A 69 -0.46 1.98 -4.76
C ALA A 69 -0.86 0.62 -4.20
N LEU A 70 -2.12 0.49 -3.78
CA LEU A 70 -2.72 -0.74 -3.29
C LEU A 70 -3.56 -1.38 -4.41
N TYR A 71 -3.44 -2.68 -4.58
CA TYR A 71 -4.16 -3.45 -5.60
C TYR A 71 -4.76 -4.72 -4.99
N GLY A 72 -5.92 -5.14 -5.50
CA GLY A 72 -6.51 -6.41 -5.11
C GLY A 72 -5.71 -7.56 -5.68
N VAL A 73 -5.47 -8.60 -4.87
CA VAL A 73 -4.90 -9.86 -5.36
C VAL A 73 -6.02 -10.87 -5.54
N THR A 74 -6.04 -11.48 -6.72
CA THR A 74 -6.95 -12.55 -7.11
C THR A 74 -6.14 -13.78 -7.51
N GLY A 75 -6.81 -14.92 -7.62
CA GLY A 75 -6.17 -16.19 -7.93
C GLY A 75 -5.73 -16.94 -6.67
N GLY A 76 -5.91 -18.26 -6.69
CA GLY A 76 -5.47 -19.15 -5.62
C GLY A 76 -3.97 -19.44 -5.75
N GLU A 77 -3.63 -20.46 -6.54
CA GLU A 77 -2.24 -20.91 -6.73
C GLU A 77 -1.39 -19.99 -7.63
N ALA A 78 -2.02 -19.12 -8.41
CA ALA A 78 -1.35 -18.12 -9.24
C ALA A 78 -1.65 -16.71 -8.73
N LEU A 79 -0.61 -15.97 -8.36
CA LEU A 79 -0.72 -14.59 -7.91
C LEU A 79 -1.15 -13.69 -9.08
N ASN A 80 -2.39 -13.20 -9.06
CA ASN A 80 -2.89 -12.26 -10.07
C ASN A 80 -3.24 -10.91 -9.42
N ILE A 81 -2.38 -9.92 -9.60
CA ILE A 81 -2.61 -8.55 -9.11
C ILE A 81 -3.55 -7.84 -10.09
N SER A 82 -4.72 -7.43 -9.59
CA SER A 82 -5.68 -6.62 -10.36
C SER A 82 -5.19 -5.17 -10.45
N ALA A 83 -4.26 -4.92 -11.37
CA ALA A 83 -3.56 -3.64 -11.51
C ALA A 83 -4.39 -2.53 -12.17
N GLU A 84 -5.56 -2.87 -12.73
CA GLU A 84 -6.43 -1.92 -13.45
C GLU A 84 -7.09 -0.90 -12.50
N GLN A 85 -7.30 -1.26 -11.23
CA GLN A 85 -7.96 -0.40 -10.25
C GLN A 85 -7.16 -0.34 -8.96
N LYS A 86 -6.73 0.88 -8.60
CA LYS A 86 -6.15 1.16 -7.28
C LYS A 86 -7.23 1.05 -6.21
N LEU A 87 -6.93 0.32 -5.14
CA LEU A 87 -7.78 0.24 -3.97
C LEU A 87 -7.70 1.51 -3.11
N PRO A 88 -8.73 1.78 -2.28
CA PRO A 88 -8.68 2.80 -1.25
C PRO A 88 -7.43 2.66 -0.38
N GLY A 89 -6.87 3.78 0.06
CA GLY A 89 -5.64 3.82 0.87
C GLY A 89 -4.37 4.04 0.06
N SER A 90 -4.40 3.82 -1.27
CA SER A 90 -3.33 4.27 -2.17
C SER A 90 -3.05 5.76 -1.95
N ALA A 91 -1.79 6.12 -1.71
CA ALA A 91 -1.42 7.47 -1.29
C ALA A 91 0.03 7.81 -1.64
N ASP A 92 0.20 9.03 -2.15
CA ASP A 92 1.50 9.66 -2.27
C ASP A 92 2.04 10.08 -0.90
N GLY A 93 3.37 10.06 -0.74
CA GLY A 93 4.02 10.46 0.50
C GLY A 93 3.76 9.51 1.67
N ARG A 94 3.35 8.26 1.41
CA ARG A 94 3.04 7.26 2.43
C ARG A 94 3.58 5.90 2.05
N SER A 95 4.25 5.27 3.00
CA SER A 95 4.62 3.86 3.03
C SER A 95 3.36 2.97 3.11
N PRO A 96 3.46 1.67 2.76
CA PRO A 96 2.36 0.73 2.89
C PRO A 96 1.70 0.75 4.26
N ALA A 97 2.49 0.76 5.34
CA ALA A 97 1.97 0.82 6.69
C ALA A 97 1.16 2.10 6.98
N ARG A 98 1.65 3.27 6.54
CA ARG A 98 0.94 4.55 6.74
C ARG A 98 -0.26 4.72 5.80
N ALA A 99 -0.20 4.15 4.62
CA ALA A 99 -1.33 4.07 3.68
C ALA A 99 -2.47 3.24 4.30
N LEU A 100 -2.17 2.03 4.79
CA LEU A 100 -3.11 1.14 5.47
C LEU A 100 -3.67 1.73 6.77
N ALA A 101 -2.82 2.31 7.61
CA ALA A 101 -3.29 3.01 8.81
C ALA A 101 -4.20 4.21 8.47
N GLY A 102 -3.93 4.89 7.36
CA GLY A 102 -4.75 5.99 6.86
C GLY A 102 -6.18 5.60 6.51
N ILE A 103 -6.41 4.33 6.20
CA ILE A 103 -7.74 3.73 5.99
C ILE A 103 -8.16 2.83 7.16
N GLY A 104 -7.53 2.94 8.32
CA GLY A 104 -7.96 2.29 9.57
C GLY A 104 -7.57 0.81 9.73
N TYR A 105 -6.61 0.32 8.94
CA TYR A 105 -6.00 -1.00 9.18
C TYR A 105 -4.75 -0.88 10.04
N ARG A 106 -4.68 -1.67 11.10
CA ARG A 106 -3.46 -1.84 11.88
C ARG A 106 -2.54 -2.85 11.20
N VAL A 107 -1.34 -2.44 10.84
CA VAL A 107 -0.31 -3.38 10.37
C VAL A 107 0.24 -4.18 11.54
N LEU A 108 0.37 -5.50 11.36
CA LEU A 108 0.88 -6.48 12.32
C LEU A 108 2.32 -6.89 12.00
#